data_AF-A0A3M2TEM7-F1
#
_entry.id   AF-A0A3M2TEM7-F1
#
_cell.length_a   1.000
_cell.length_b   1.000
_cell.length_c   1.000
_cell.angle_alpha   90.00
_cell.angle_beta   90.00
_cell.angle_gamma   90.00
#
_symmetry.space_group_name_H-M   'P 1'
#
loop_
_entity.id
_entity.type
_entity.pdbx_description
1 polymer ?
#
loop_
_entity_poly.entity_id
_entity_poly.type
_entity_poly.pdbx_seq_one_letter_code
_entity_poly.pdbx_strand_id
1 'polypeptide(L)'
;MTSQSSSANTPDVRQALEQARNSEDGHVDPHTAAVLETAITKLWANIQARPDSYVLDAHEFALFNYFRDRFGHSPVARRAVARFWDNYQG
;
A
#
# COMPACT_ATOMS: atom_id res chain seq x y z
N MET A 1 21.41 -11.55 6.39
CA MET A 1 20.66 -10.30 6.61
C MET A 1 19.36 -10.42 5.85
N THR A 2 18.25 -10.73 6.51
CA THR A 2 16.97 -11.03 5.86
C THR A 2 16.28 -9.73 5.47
N SER A 3 16.51 -9.26 4.25
CA SER A 3 15.69 -8.22 3.63
C SER A 3 14.32 -8.83 3.39
N GLN A 4 13.42 -8.63 4.37
CA GLN A 4 12.01 -8.96 4.23
C GLN A 4 11.44 -7.95 3.23
N SER A 5 11.66 -8.20 1.94
CA SER A 5 11.11 -7.45 0.84
C SER A 5 9.60 -7.67 0.87
N SER A 6 8.89 -6.75 1.53
CA SER A 6 7.45 -6.62 1.47
C SER A 6 7.05 -6.70 -0.01
N SER A 7 6.31 -7.73 -0.40
CA SER A 7 5.93 -7.97 -1.81
C SER A 7 5.07 -6.86 -2.41
N ALA A 8 4.72 -5.83 -1.62
CA ALA A 8 4.08 -4.60 -2.05
C ALA A 8 5.05 -3.57 -2.68
N ASN A 9 6.37 -3.75 -2.53
CA ASN A 9 7.40 -2.90 -3.12
C ASN A 9 8.09 -3.54 -4.33
N THR A 10 7.37 -4.37 -5.09
CA THR A 10 7.90 -4.92 -6.34
C THR A 10 7.81 -3.87 -7.47
N PRO A 11 8.71 -3.93 -8.46
CA PRO A 11 8.66 -3.03 -9.61
C PRO A 11 7.33 -3.10 -10.37
N ASP A 12 6.69 -4.28 -10.36
CA ASP A 12 5.37 -4.52 -10.95
C ASP A 12 4.26 -3.66 -10.31
N VAL A 13 4.26 -3.59 -8.97
CA VAL A 13 3.29 -2.76 -8.22
C VAL A 13 3.53 -1.28 -8.46
N ARG A 14 4.79 -0.86 -8.55
CA ARG A 14 5.15 0.53 -8.86
C ARG A 14 4.65 0.93 -10.24
N GLN A 15 4.96 0.11 -11.24
CA GLN A 15 4.52 0.34 -12.61
C GLN A 15 2.98 0.33 -12.71
N ALA A 16 2.31 -0.56 -11.99
CA ALA A 16 0.86 -0.61 -11.93
C ALA A 16 0.28 0.67 -11.29
N LEU A 17 0.89 1.18 -10.22
CA LEU A 17 0.48 2.43 -9.58
C LEU A 17 0.68 3.64 -10.48
N GLU A 18 1.79 3.67 -11.22
CA GLU A 18 2.07 4.71 -12.21
C GLU A 18 1.03 4.66 -13.34
N GLN A 19 0.72 3.47 -13.87
CA GLN A 19 -0.33 3.33 -14.88
C GLN A 19 -1.69 3.78 -14.35
N ALA A 20 -2.09 3.31 -13.16
CA ALA A 20 -3.35 3.70 -12.54
C ALA A 20 -3.48 5.21 -12.32
N ARG A 21 -2.37 5.89 -11.99
CA ARG A 21 -2.32 7.35 -11.84
C ARG A 21 -2.35 8.11 -13.18
N ASN A 22 -1.77 7.53 -14.24
CA ASN A 22 -1.80 8.10 -15.58
C ASN A 22 -3.12 7.79 -16.32
N SER A 23 -3.96 6.90 -15.80
CA SER A 23 -5.31 6.64 -16.33
C SER A 23 -6.25 7.82 -16.02
N GLU A 24 -6.32 8.80 -16.92
CA GLU A 24 -7.12 10.03 -16.76
C GLU A 24 -8.64 9.79 -16.65
N ASP A 25 -9.16 8.70 -17.23
CA ASP A 25 -10.59 8.38 -17.26
C ASP A 25 -11.09 7.51 -16.07
N GLY A 26 -10.23 7.24 -15.08
CA GLY A 26 -10.58 6.34 -13.96
C GLY A 26 -10.73 4.86 -14.37
N HIS A 27 -10.58 4.55 -15.65
CA HIS A 27 -10.48 3.19 -16.18
C HIS A 27 -9.02 2.71 -16.08
N VAL A 28 -8.69 2.15 -14.93
CA VAL A 28 -7.45 1.38 -14.76
C VAL A 28 -7.63 0.03 -15.46
N ASP A 29 -6.63 -0.36 -16.23
CA ASP A 29 -6.61 -1.67 -16.89
C ASP A 29 -6.84 -2.80 -15.85
N PRO A 30 -7.70 -3.80 -16.13
CA PRO A 30 -8.04 -4.85 -15.17
C PRO A 30 -6.83 -5.66 -14.70
N HIS A 31 -5.79 -5.83 -15.52
CA HIS A 31 -4.54 -6.46 -15.11
C HIS A 31 -3.80 -5.59 -14.10
N THR A 32 -3.68 -4.29 -14.38
CA THR A 32 -3.10 -3.29 -13.46
C THR A 32 -3.85 -3.28 -12.13
N ALA A 33 -5.19 -3.27 -12.17
CA ALA A 33 -6.03 -3.33 -10.97
C ALA A 33 -5.78 -4.62 -10.18
N ALA A 34 -5.70 -5.78 -10.83
CA ALA A 34 -5.44 -7.06 -10.17
C ALA A 34 -4.08 -7.12 -9.46
N VAL A 35 -3.04 -6.52 -10.05
CA VAL A 35 -1.71 -6.37 -9.44
C VAL A 35 -1.81 -5.52 -8.17
N LEU A 36 -2.43 -4.34 -8.27
CA LEU A 36 -2.62 -3.42 -7.15
C LEU A 36 -3.44 -4.06 -6.01
N GLU A 37 -4.52 -4.77 -6.35
CA GLU A 37 -5.36 -5.48 -5.39
C GLU A 37 -4.61 -6.61 -4.68
N THR A 38 -3.80 -7.38 -5.41
CA THR A 38 -2.96 -8.43 -4.82
C THR A 38 -1.94 -7.84 -3.85
N ALA A 39 -1.32 -6.73 -4.23
CA ALA A 39 -0.31 -6.05 -3.42
C ALA A 39 -0.92 -5.46 -2.14
N ILE A 40 -2.05 -4.76 -2.23
CA ILE A 40 -2.70 -4.18 -1.06
C ILE A 40 -3.25 -5.25 -0.12
N THR A 41 -3.73 -6.38 -0.65
CA THR A 41 -4.19 -7.51 0.17
C THR A 41 -3.05 -8.09 1.00
N LYS A 42 -1.88 -8.28 0.39
CA LYS A 42 -0.68 -8.76 1.10
C LYS A 42 -0.17 -7.73 2.11
N LEU A 43 -0.12 -6.45 1.73
CA LEU A 43 0.25 -5.36 2.64
C LEU A 43 -0.68 -5.33 3.86
N TRP A 44 -1.98 -5.41 3.62
CA TRP A 44 -2.98 -5.41 4.68
C TRP A 44 -2.87 -6.64 5.60
N ALA A 45 -2.58 -7.82 5.05
CA ALA A 45 -2.30 -9.00 5.85
C ALA A 45 -1.07 -8.82 6.76
N ASN A 46 0.00 -8.18 6.25
CA ASN A 46 1.19 -7.88 7.03
C ASN A 46 0.93 -6.88 8.17
N ILE A 47 0.15 -5.83 7.88
CA ILE A 47 -0.27 -4.84 8.88
C ILE A 47 -1.11 -5.53 9.96
N GLN A 48 -2.06 -6.39 9.58
CA GLN A 48 -2.88 -7.11 10.56
C GLN A 48 -2.09 -8.14 11.37
N ALA A 49 -1.08 -8.77 10.78
CA ALA A 49 -0.20 -9.70 11.49
C ALA A 49 0.70 -8.98 12.51
N ARG A 50 1.07 -7.73 12.23
CA ARG A 50 1.91 -6.88 13.11
C ARG A 50 1.26 -5.50 13.29
N PRO A 51 0.09 -5.44 13.94
CA PRO A 51 -0.72 -4.23 13.99
C PRO A 51 -0.11 -3.16 14.88
N ASP A 52 0.96 -3.46 15.62
CA ASP A 52 1.68 -2.54 16.52
C ASP A 52 3.12 -2.22 16.11
N SER A 53 3.72 -3.04 15.24
CA SER A 53 5.14 -2.91 14.87
C SER A 53 5.37 -2.67 13.38
N TYR A 54 4.36 -2.85 12.53
CA TYR A 54 4.50 -2.58 11.10
C TYR A 54 4.50 -1.07 10.83
N VAL A 55 5.54 -0.61 10.14
CA VAL A 55 5.69 0.76 9.63
C VAL A 55 5.69 0.69 8.12
N LEU A 56 4.87 1.52 7.48
CA LEU A 56 4.77 1.62 6.03
C LEU A 56 6.01 2.33 5.47
N ASP A 57 6.49 1.91 4.30
CA ASP A 57 7.39 2.74 3.49
C ASP A 57 6.61 3.76 2.64
N ALA A 58 7.27 4.77 2.08
CA ALA A 58 6.65 5.75 1.18
C ALA A 58 5.88 5.11 0.00
N HIS A 59 6.41 4.02 -0.56
CA HIS A 59 5.75 3.30 -1.67
C HIS A 59 4.51 2.53 -1.20
N GLU A 60 4.62 1.82 -0.07
CA GLU A 60 3.51 1.11 0.53
C GLU A 60 2.42 2.07 0.98
N PHE A 61 2.81 3.23 1.50
CA PHE A 61 1.91 4.32 1.84
C PHE A 61 1.18 4.86 0.62
N ALA A 62 1.86 5.02 -0.52
CA ALA A 62 1.21 5.44 -1.77
C ALA A 62 0.16 4.42 -2.24
N LEU A 63 0.47 3.12 -2.20
CA LEU A 63 -0.47 2.04 -2.48
C LEU A 63 -1.65 2.05 -1.49
N PHE A 64 -1.35 2.18 -0.20
CA PHE A 64 -2.37 2.24 0.85
C PHE A 64 -3.30 3.44 0.69
N ASN A 65 -2.73 4.59 0.34
CA ASN A 65 -3.49 5.83 0.12
C ASN A 65 -4.38 5.74 -1.13
N TYR A 66 -3.94 5.04 -2.18
CA TYR A 66 -4.79 4.76 -3.34
C TYR A 66 -6.07 3.99 -2.94
N PHE A 67 -5.97 3.03 -2.01
CA PHE A 67 -7.12 2.29 -1.48
C PHE A 67 -7.71 2.88 -0.19
N ARG A 68 -7.40 4.15 0.15
CA ARG A 68 -7.83 4.75 1.44
C ARG A 68 -9.33 4.69 1.65
N ASP A 69 -10.12 4.90 0.60
CA ASP A 69 -11.60 4.87 0.69
C ASP A 69 -12.11 3.52 1.24
N ARG A 70 -11.52 2.42 0.77
CA ARG A 70 -11.84 1.05 1.21
C ARG A 70 -11.45 0.79 2.67
N PHE A 71 -10.31 1.32 3.11
CA PHE A 71 -9.75 1.04 4.44
C PHE A 71 -10.00 2.13 5.50
N GLY A 72 -10.58 3.28 5.12
CA GLY A 72 -10.69 4.47 5.96
C GLY A 72 -11.49 4.26 7.25
N HIS A 73 -12.41 3.30 7.25
CA HIS A 73 -13.23 2.95 8.40
C HIS A 73 -12.48 2.07 9.43
N SER A 74 -11.34 1.47 9.05
CA SER A 74 -10.61 0.56 9.92
C SER A 74 -9.74 1.31 10.95
N PRO A 75 -9.81 0.98 12.24
CA PRO A 75 -8.90 1.55 13.25
C PRO A 75 -7.44 1.14 13.01
N VAL A 76 -7.21 -0.05 12.43
CA VAL A 76 -5.87 -0.54 12.08
C VAL A 76 -5.24 0.33 10.99
N ALA A 77 -6.04 0.75 10.00
CA ALA A 77 -5.62 1.65 8.94
C ALA A 77 -5.15 2.99 9.51
N ARG A 78 -5.95 3.59 10.40
CA ARG A 78 -5.61 4.86 11.05
C ARG A 78 -4.32 4.77 11.87
N ARG A 79 -4.11 3.67 12.60
CA ARG A 79 -2.88 3.44 13.36
C ARG A 79 -1.66 3.28 12.45
N ALA A 80 -1.79 2.53 11.35
CA ALA A 80 -0.72 2.35 10.38
C ALA A 80 -0.29 3.69 9.75
N VAL A 81 -1.25 4.54 9.38
CA VAL A 81 -0.99 5.90 8.87
C VAL A 81 -0.33 6.77 9.94
N ALA A 82 -0.83 6.76 11.17
CA ALA A 82 -0.22 7.54 12.25
C ALA A 82 1.25 7.15 12.48
N ARG A 83 1.57 5.85 12.44
CA ARG A 83 2.96 5.38 12.59
C ARG A 83 3.85 5.73 11.43
N PHE A 84 3.32 5.68 10.21
CA PHE A 84 4.05 6.18 9.05
C PHE A 84 4.50 7.62 9.31
N TRP A 85 3.60 8.51 9.69
CA TRP A 85 3.94 9.91 9.99
C TRP A 85 4.87 10.08 11.19
N ASP A 86 4.71 9.26 12.24
CA ASP A 86 5.57 9.28 13.43
C ASP A 86 7.03 8.88 13.10
N ASN A 87 7.21 7.93 12.17
CA ASN A 87 8.53 7.46 11.73
C ASN A 87 9.07 8.21 10.50
N TYR A 88 8.22 8.97 9.82
CA TYR A 88 8.59 9.73 8.62
C TYR A 88 9.33 11.01 9.04
N GLN A 89 10.66 10.92 9.07
CA GLN A 89 11.56 12.06 9.21
C GLN A 89 11.86 12.53 7.77
N GLY A 90 11.18 13.60 7.34
CA GLY A 90 11.25 14.13 5.98
C GLY A 90 12.65 14.51 5.52
#